data_AF-A0A838RU52-F1
#
_entry.id   AF-A0A838RU52-F1
#
_cell.length_a   1.000
_cell.length_b   1.000
_cell.length_c   1.000
_cell.angle_alpha   90.00
_cell.angle_beta   90.00
_cell.angle_gamma   90.00
#
_symmetry.space_group_name_H-M   'P 1'
#
loop_
_entity.id
_entity.type
_entity.pdbx_description
1 polymer ?
#
loop_
_entity_poly.entity_id
_entity_poly.type
_entity_poly.pdbx_seq_one_letter_code
_entity_poly.pdbx_strand_id
1 'polypeptide(L)'
;MNKAFGFLVCVLASVVAVGAAPQGSPSVVKVEPPSWWARHTIDPVRLLVRGRNLQGARVRATRAGTTVSNVVVNKPGSYVFLDINIHPSARPGSYPLVVETGQG
;
A
#
# COMPACT_ATOMS: atom_id res chain seq x y z
N MET A 1 62.12 12.06 30.03
CA MET A 1 60.82 11.59 30.55
C MET A 1 59.79 12.70 30.31
N ASN A 2 58.53 12.48 29.93
CA ASN A 2 57.83 11.29 29.41
C ASN A 2 56.73 11.74 28.42
N LYS A 3 56.20 10.85 27.58
CA LYS A 3 54.98 11.11 26.77
C LYS A 3 53.84 10.21 27.24
N ALA A 4 52.78 10.80 27.80
CA ALA A 4 51.57 10.06 28.14
C ALA A 4 50.68 9.94 26.89
N PHE A 5 50.59 8.73 26.36
CA PHE A 5 49.73 8.37 25.23
C PHE A 5 48.53 7.58 25.78
N GLY A 6 47.32 8.14 25.69
CA GLY A 6 46.11 7.64 26.36
C GLY A 6 44.91 7.63 25.44
N PHE A 7 44.79 6.55 24.67
CA PHE A 7 43.75 6.24 23.68
C PHE A 7 42.34 6.81 23.96
N LEU A 8 41.88 7.75 23.13
CA LEU A 8 40.46 8.09 23.01
C LEU A 8 39.80 7.11 22.02
N VAL A 9 39.10 6.09 22.54
CA VAL A 9 38.33 5.15 21.71
C VAL A 9 37.01 5.80 21.29
N CYS A 10 37.02 6.53 20.18
CA CYS A 10 35.79 6.94 19.51
C CYS A 10 35.11 5.72 18.88
N VAL A 11 34.10 5.16 19.56
CA VAL A 11 33.21 4.15 18.96
C VAL A 11 32.32 4.84 17.93
N LEU A 12 32.78 4.84 16.67
CA LEU A 12 31.98 5.25 15.51
C LEU A 12 30.86 4.22 15.31
N ALA A 13 29.69 4.52 15.87
CA ALA A 13 28.46 3.78 15.62
C ALA A 13 28.05 3.96 14.14
N SER A 14 28.53 3.08 13.28
CA SER A 14 28.17 3.02 11.87
C SER A 14 26.69 2.65 11.72
N VAL A 15 25.82 3.67 11.63
CA VAL A 15 24.41 3.48 11.28
C VAL A 15 24.34 3.02 9.83
N VAL A 16 24.31 1.69 9.64
CA VAL A 16 24.05 1.08 8.34
C VAL A 16 22.59 1.34 8.00
N ALA A 17 22.34 2.45 7.30
CA ALA A 17 21.05 2.72 6.70
C ALA A 17 20.78 1.66 5.63
N VAL A 18 20.02 0.62 5.98
CA VAL A 18 19.51 -0.38 5.05
C VAL A 18 18.49 0.32 4.16
N GLY A 19 18.98 0.95 3.10
CA GLY A 19 18.14 1.55 2.07
C GLY A 19 17.29 0.47 1.42
N ALA A 20 15.97 0.64 1.43
CA ALA A 20 15.09 -0.19 0.63
C ALA A 20 15.48 -0.03 -0.84
N ALA A 21 15.74 -1.15 -1.54
CA ALA A 21 16.04 -1.12 -2.96
C ALA A 21 14.88 -0.43 -3.73
N PRO A 22 15.18 0.40 -4.75
CA PRO A 22 14.16 1.08 -5.51
C PRO A 22 13.21 0.06 -6.14
N GLN A 23 11.92 0.19 -5.84
CA GLN A 23 10.89 -0.63 -6.46
C GLN A 23 10.53 -0.02 -7.83
N GLY A 24 10.24 -0.85 -8.81
CA GLY A 24 9.68 -0.35 -10.08
C GLY A 24 8.27 0.22 -9.88
N SER A 25 7.68 0.78 -10.94
CA SER A 25 6.29 1.26 -10.90
C SER A 25 5.32 0.16 -10.43
N PRO A 26 4.22 0.51 -9.74
CA PRO A 26 3.24 -0.47 -9.28
C PRO A 26 2.56 -1.15 -10.46
N SER A 27 2.17 -2.41 -10.27
CA SER A 27 1.35 -3.14 -11.23
C SER A 27 0.31 -3.99 -10.53
N VAL A 28 -0.96 -3.84 -10.94
CA VAL A 28 -2.06 -4.71 -10.52
C VAL A 28 -2.11 -5.92 -11.46
N VAL A 29 -2.15 -7.11 -10.87
CA VAL A 29 -2.19 -8.39 -11.60
C VAL A 29 -3.56 -9.06 -11.47
N LYS A 30 -4.23 -8.92 -10.31
CA LYS A 30 -5.55 -9.51 -10.05
C LYS A 30 -6.28 -8.76 -8.94
N VAL A 31 -7.61 -8.76 -8.99
CA VAL A 31 -8.50 -8.25 -7.94
C VAL A 31 -9.52 -9.35 -7.62
N GLU A 32 -9.78 -9.57 -6.34
CA GLU A 32 -10.78 -10.53 -5.83
C GLU A 32 -11.66 -9.88 -4.75
N PRO A 33 -13.00 -10.02 -4.78
CA PRO A 33 -13.78 -10.50 -5.93
C PRO A 33 -13.60 -9.59 -7.16
N PRO A 34 -13.76 -10.11 -8.39
CA PRO A 34 -13.55 -9.33 -9.62
C PRO A 34 -14.68 -8.33 -9.91
N SER A 35 -15.85 -8.52 -9.29
CA SER A 35 -17.03 -7.66 -9.40
C SER A 35 -17.93 -7.85 -8.18
N TRP A 36 -18.86 -6.92 -7.95
CA TRP A 36 -19.85 -6.98 -6.88
C TRP A 36 -21.19 -6.40 -7.31
N TRP A 37 -22.25 -6.66 -6.55
CA TRP A 37 -23.59 -6.15 -6.82
C TRP A 37 -23.82 -4.77 -6.16
N ALA A 38 -24.45 -3.86 -6.89
CA ALA A 38 -25.00 -2.65 -6.29
C ALA A 38 -26.16 -3.03 -5.34
N ARG A 39 -26.27 -2.34 -4.20
CA ARG A 39 -27.29 -2.59 -3.15
C ARG A 39 -27.25 -4.00 -2.54
N HIS A 40 -26.09 -4.65 -2.55
CA HIS A 40 -25.89 -5.90 -1.81
C HIS A 40 -25.98 -5.64 -0.29
N THR A 41 -26.42 -6.64 0.49
CA THR A 41 -26.55 -6.52 1.95
C THR A 41 -25.21 -6.59 2.69
N ILE A 42 -24.20 -7.21 2.07
CA ILE A 42 -22.80 -7.15 2.52
C ILE A 42 -22.16 -5.88 1.94
N ASP A 43 -21.94 -4.90 2.83
CA ASP A 43 -21.22 -3.65 2.62
C ASP A 43 -20.52 -3.29 3.96
N PRO A 44 -19.20 -2.97 3.98
CA PRO A 44 -18.29 -2.89 2.84
C PRO A 44 -17.95 -4.27 2.23
N VAL A 45 -17.62 -4.26 0.94
CA VAL A 45 -16.95 -5.40 0.29
C VAL A 45 -15.43 -5.28 0.47
N ARG A 46 -14.81 -6.32 1.03
CA ARG A 46 -13.35 -6.40 1.13
C ARG A 46 -12.77 -6.91 -0.20
N LEU A 47 -11.88 -6.12 -0.79
CA LEU A 47 -11.10 -6.51 -1.96
C LEU A 47 -9.70 -6.96 -1.56
N LEU A 48 -9.21 -7.98 -2.25
CA LEU A 48 -7.82 -8.40 -2.30
C LEU A 48 -7.24 -8.07 -3.67
N VAL A 49 -6.33 -7.10 -3.71
CA VAL A 49 -5.55 -6.75 -4.90
C VAL A 49 -4.20 -7.45 -4.82
N ARG A 50 -3.87 -8.26 -5.83
CA ARG A 50 -2.54 -8.85 -6.01
C ARG A 50 -1.76 -8.08 -7.07
N GLY A 51 -0.48 -7.85 -6.85
CA GLY A 51 0.36 -7.11 -7.78
C GLY A 51 1.85 -7.21 -7.50
N ARG A 52 2.59 -6.21 -7.99
CA ARG A 52 4.03 -6.01 -7.71
C ARG A 52 4.26 -4.54 -7.34
N ASN A 53 5.29 -4.30 -6.54
CA ASN A 53 5.72 -2.97 -6.11
C ASN A 53 4.62 -2.14 -5.43
N LEU A 54 3.76 -2.78 -4.63
CA LEU A 54 2.63 -2.12 -3.94
C LEU A 54 3.03 -1.57 -2.56
N GLN A 55 4.31 -1.43 -2.27
CA GLN A 55 4.81 -1.02 -0.95
C GLN A 55 4.39 0.42 -0.63
N GLY A 56 3.70 0.61 0.50
CA GLY A 56 3.14 1.92 0.86
C GLY A 56 2.00 2.39 -0.05
N ALA A 57 1.39 1.48 -0.82
CA ALA A 57 0.30 1.80 -1.73
C ALA A 57 -0.88 2.50 -1.03
N ARG A 58 -1.39 3.53 -1.69
CA ARG A 58 -2.65 4.22 -1.37
C ARG A 58 -3.67 3.88 -2.44
N VAL A 59 -4.94 3.79 -2.06
CA VAL A 59 -6.03 3.49 -3.00
C VAL A 59 -7.14 4.52 -2.84
N ARG A 60 -7.62 5.08 -3.95
CA ARG A 60 -8.77 5.99 -3.98
C ARG A 60 -9.83 5.54 -4.97
N ALA A 61 -11.09 5.81 -4.65
CA ALA A 61 -12.17 5.82 -5.63
C ALA A 61 -12.15 7.14 -6.41
N THR A 62 -12.41 7.08 -7.71
CA THR A 62 -12.46 8.29 -8.59
C THR A 62 -13.87 8.67 -9.02
N ARG A 63 -14.85 7.79 -8.79
CA ARG A 63 -16.25 7.98 -9.18
C ARG A 63 -17.12 8.05 -7.92
N ALA A 64 -17.95 9.09 -7.82
CA ALA A 64 -18.91 9.25 -6.73
C ALA A 64 -19.89 8.07 -6.64
N GLY A 65 -20.15 7.60 -5.42
CA GLY A 65 -20.96 6.42 -5.13
C GLY A 65 -20.18 5.24 -4.55
N THR A 66 -18.84 5.30 -4.52
CA THR A 66 -17.99 4.37 -3.77
C THR A 66 -16.96 5.13 -2.93
N THR A 67 -16.62 4.60 -1.76
CA THR A 67 -15.53 5.11 -0.90
C THR A 67 -14.61 3.98 -0.46
N VAL A 68 -13.31 4.30 -0.34
CA VAL A 68 -12.26 3.36 0.09
C VAL A 68 -11.96 3.56 1.56
N SER A 69 -11.80 2.47 2.30
CA SER A 69 -11.29 2.45 3.68
C SER A 69 -10.37 1.24 3.91
N ASN A 70 -9.77 1.16 5.11
CA ASN A 70 -9.02 -0.01 5.60
C ASN A 70 -7.95 -0.55 4.65
N VAL A 71 -7.20 0.33 3.97
CA VAL A 71 -6.12 -0.05 3.05
C VAL A 71 -4.94 -0.61 3.84
N VAL A 72 -4.64 -1.89 3.65
CA VAL A 72 -3.55 -2.62 4.32
C VAL A 72 -2.67 -3.30 3.27
N VAL A 73 -1.40 -2.91 3.21
CA VAL A 73 -0.38 -3.53 2.35
C VAL A 73 0.34 -4.64 3.13
N ASN A 74 0.58 -5.79 2.50
CA ASN A 74 1.39 -6.85 3.11
C ASN A 74 2.89 -6.46 3.17
N LYS A 75 3.66 -7.07 4.10
CA LYS A 75 5.09 -6.76 4.27
C LYS A 75 5.94 -6.90 2.97
N PRO A 76 5.69 -7.88 2.07
CA PRO A 76 6.36 -7.94 0.76
C PRO A 76 5.92 -6.95 -0.33
N GLY A 77 4.89 -6.11 -0.12
CA GLY A 77 4.40 -5.19 -1.17
C GLY A 77 3.80 -5.90 -2.40
N SER A 78 3.24 -7.10 -2.22
CA SER A 78 2.66 -7.94 -3.29
C SER A 78 1.14 -8.08 -3.21
N TYR A 79 0.53 -7.67 -2.10
CA TYR A 79 -0.92 -7.65 -1.91
C TYR A 79 -1.37 -6.39 -1.14
N VAL A 80 -2.54 -5.89 -1.52
CA VAL A 80 -3.27 -4.84 -0.79
C VAL A 80 -4.66 -5.38 -0.48
N PHE A 81 -5.04 -5.34 0.78
CA PHE A 81 -6.43 -5.49 1.23
C PHE A 81 -7.03 -4.10 1.37
N LEU A 82 -8.28 -3.91 0.96
CA LEU A 82 -9.02 -2.68 1.22
C LEU A 82 -10.52 -2.96 1.29
N ASP A 83 -11.26 -2.07 1.94
CA ASP A 83 -12.71 -2.14 2.04
C ASP A 83 -13.35 -1.06 1.15
N ILE A 84 -14.34 -1.45 0.35
CA ILE A 84 -15.15 -0.55 -0.47
C ILE A 84 -16.57 -0.49 0.08
N ASN A 85 -17.02 0.70 0.45
CA ASN A 85 -18.45 0.96 0.65
C ASN A 85 -19.10 1.37 -0.66
N ILE A 86 -20.34 0.94 -0.90
CA ILE A 86 -21.11 1.19 -2.12
C ILE A 86 -22.40 1.91 -1.72
N HIS A 87 -22.46 3.22 -1.99
CA HIS A 87 -23.60 4.04 -1.58
C HIS A 87 -24.93 3.50 -2.14
N PRO A 88 -26.05 3.48 -1.40
CA PRO A 88 -27.32 2.88 -1.86
C PRO A 88 -27.90 3.48 -3.16
N SER A 89 -27.51 4.71 -3.54
CA SER A 89 -27.88 5.31 -4.83
C SER A 89 -26.95 4.95 -6.01
N ALA A 90 -25.87 4.20 -5.77
CA ALA A 90 -24.96 3.72 -6.80
C ALA A 90 -25.74 2.86 -7.83
N ARG A 91 -25.47 3.10 -9.11
CA ARG A 91 -26.07 2.35 -10.22
C ARG A 91 -25.07 1.30 -10.71
N PRO A 92 -25.52 0.12 -11.15
CA PRO A 92 -24.64 -0.89 -11.75
C PRO A 92 -23.75 -0.30 -12.86
N GLY A 93 -22.49 -0.75 -12.91
CA GLY A 93 -21.46 -0.27 -13.85
C GLY A 93 -20.10 -0.11 -13.18
N SER A 94 -19.12 0.37 -13.93
CA SER A 94 -17.73 0.49 -13.46
C SER A 94 -17.53 1.62 -12.44
N TYR A 95 -16.78 1.34 -11.38
CA TYR A 95 -16.33 2.30 -10.37
C TYR A 95 -14.79 2.23 -10.28
N PRO A 96 -14.04 3.08 -11.00
CA PRO A 96 -12.60 2.95 -11.08
C PRO A 96 -11.92 3.30 -9.74
N LEU A 97 -11.03 2.41 -9.34
CA LEU A 97 -10.09 2.60 -8.23
C LEU A 97 -8.71 2.88 -8.80
N VAL A 98 -7.99 3.83 -8.20
CA VAL A 98 -6.60 4.14 -8.54
C VAL A 98 -5.71 3.69 -7.38
N VAL A 99 -4.69 2.90 -7.70
CA VAL A 99 -3.62 2.46 -6.80
C VAL A 99 -2.37 3.27 -7.12
N GLU A 100 -1.80 3.94 -6.12
CA GLU A 100 -0.62 4.79 -6.25
C GLU A 100 0.41 4.47 -5.16
N THR A 101 1.67 4.69 -5.48
CA THR A 101 2.82 4.48 -4.59
C THR A 101 3.79 5.67 -4.68
N GLY A 102 4.87 5.63 -3.90
CA GLY A 102 5.97 6.59 -4.06
C GLY A 102 6.79 6.43 -5.35
N GLN A 103 6.50 5.44 -6.21
CA GLN A 103 7.25 5.11 -7.44
C GLN A 103 6.37 5.21 -8.72
N GLY A 104 5.19 5.83 -8.59
CA GLY A 104 4.10 5.87 -9.58
C GLY A 104 2.78 5.43 -8.99
#